data_AF-A0A3D4UQH4-F1
#
_entry.id   AF-A0A3D4UQH4-F1
#
_cell.length_a   1.000
_cell.length_b   1.000
_cell.length_c   1.000
_cell.angle_alpha   90.00
_cell.angle_beta   90.00
_cell.angle_gamma   90.00
#
_symmetry.space_group_name_H-M   'P 1'
#
loop_
_entity.id
_entity.type
_entity.pdbx_description
1 polymer ?
#
loop_
_entity_poly.entity_id
_entity_poly.type
_entity_poly.pdbx_seq_one_letter_code
_entity_poly.pdbx_strand_id
1 'polypeptide(L)'
;MLNLFEFDNHVIDTSDFDHFLHGQIVKDFEQEICEYVGAKYAASFFSASYALYSIMNSKVIQTPESVSIPSMIPAVVPNLLVDAGKKIKFTSDVDWVGNSYTLTDGVIDSAQRLDRNQFANECESDDLMVFSMYPTKPLPSLDGGIVV
;
A
#
# COMPACT_ATOMS: atom_id res chain seq x y z
N MET A 1 6.48 13.95 -31.60
CA MET A 1 6.47 14.39 -30.19
C MET A 1 6.35 13.11 -29.38
N LEU A 2 7.31 12.78 -28.50
CA LEU A 2 7.22 11.60 -27.64
C LEU A 2 6.12 11.85 -26.62
N ASN A 3 5.14 10.95 -26.52
CA ASN A 3 4.09 11.04 -25.53
C ASN A 3 4.67 10.59 -24.20
N LEU A 4 4.99 11.54 -23.31
CA LEU A 4 5.63 11.28 -22.02
C LEU A 4 4.62 10.82 -20.94
N PHE A 5 3.32 11.01 -21.20
CA PHE A 5 2.25 10.69 -20.27
C PHE A 5 1.11 10.01 -21.04
N GLU A 6 0.64 8.88 -20.52
CA GLU A 6 -0.65 8.33 -20.89
C GLU A 6 -1.65 8.82 -19.84
N PHE A 7 -2.60 9.65 -20.27
CA PHE A 7 -3.70 10.08 -19.42
C PHE A 7 -4.91 9.22 -19.73
N ASP A 8 -5.47 8.61 -18.71
CA ASP A 8 -6.71 7.88 -18.85
C ASP A 8 -7.87 8.84 -19.09
N ASN A 9 -8.70 8.55 -20.09
CA ASN A 9 -9.89 9.34 -20.42
C ASN A 9 -11.15 8.74 -19.80
N HIS A 10 -11.01 7.98 -18.70
CA HIS A 10 -12.13 7.40 -17.99
C HIS A 10 -13.06 8.52 -17.49
N VAL A 11 -14.33 8.44 -17.90
CA VAL A 11 -15.39 9.27 -17.33
C VAL A 11 -15.91 8.52 -16.10
N ILE A 12 -15.59 9.03 -14.92
CA ILE A 12 -16.10 8.49 -13.67
C ILE A 12 -17.47 9.12 -13.41
N ASP A 13 -18.53 8.34 -13.63
CA ASP A 13 -19.88 8.72 -13.23
C ASP A 13 -20.14 8.26 -11.80
N THR A 14 -20.15 9.22 -10.87
CA THR A 14 -20.41 8.95 -9.45
C THR A 14 -21.90 8.98 -9.11
N SER A 15 -22.77 9.29 -10.08
CA SER A 15 -24.22 9.35 -9.86
C SER A 15 -24.86 7.98 -9.61
N ASP A 16 -24.22 6.91 -10.08
CA ASP A 16 -24.63 5.53 -9.86
C ASP A 16 -24.16 4.95 -8.52
N PHE A 17 -23.41 5.71 -7.72
CA PHE A 17 -22.92 5.23 -6.42
C PHE A 17 -24.05 5.21 -5.39
N ASP A 18 -24.23 4.07 -4.74
CA ASP A 18 -25.25 3.88 -3.70
C ASP A 18 -24.91 4.64 -2.41
N HIS A 19 -23.67 4.50 -1.93
CA HIS A 19 -23.13 5.16 -0.75
C HIS A 19 -21.66 5.54 -0.94
N PHE A 20 -21.31 6.79 -0.66
CA PHE A 20 -19.95 7.32 -0.92
C PHE A 20 -18.85 6.80 0.01
N LEU A 21 -19.18 6.20 1.16
CA LEU A 21 -18.20 5.78 2.18
C LEU A 21 -17.94 4.27 2.20
N HIS A 22 -18.98 3.46 1.97
CA HIS A 22 -18.93 2.00 2.11
C HIS A 22 -19.93 1.33 1.15
N GLY A 23 -20.12 1.95 -0.02
CA GLY A 23 -20.99 1.47 -1.07
C GLY A 23 -20.48 0.20 -1.74
N GLN A 24 -21.30 -0.37 -2.63
CA GLN A 24 -20.93 -1.59 -3.35
C GLN A 24 -19.63 -1.42 -4.14
N ILE A 25 -19.38 -0.23 -4.70
CA ILE A 25 -18.17 0.08 -5.48
C ILE A 25 -16.87 -0.12 -4.68
N VAL A 26 -16.88 0.14 -3.36
CA VAL A 26 -15.69 -0.06 -2.51
C VAL A 26 -15.42 -1.56 -2.35
N LYS A 27 -16.48 -2.36 -2.16
CA LYS A 27 -16.36 -3.82 -2.02
C LYS A 27 -15.92 -4.49 -3.31
N ASP A 28 -16.44 -4.01 -4.44
CA ASP A 28 -16.07 -4.52 -5.76
C ASP A 28 -14.59 -4.23 -6.02
N PHE A 29 -14.14 -3.00 -5.73
CA PHE A 29 -12.72 -2.64 -5.81
C PHE A 29 -11.82 -3.50 -4.91
N GLU A 30 -12.19 -3.69 -3.64
CA GLU A 30 -11.46 -4.54 -2.70
C GLU A 30 -11.37 -5.99 -3.19
N GLN A 31 -12.47 -6.54 -3.71
CA GLN A 31 -12.53 -7.89 -4.26
C GLN A 31 -11.68 -8.03 -5.53
N GLU A 32 -11.71 -7.06 -6.44
CA GLU A 32 -10.88 -7.05 -7.65
C GLU A 32 -9.38 -7.03 -7.30
N ILE A 33 -8.99 -6.25 -6.29
CA ILE A 33 -7.60 -6.26 -5.82
C ILE A 33 -7.22 -7.62 -5.24
N CYS A 34 -8.08 -8.22 -4.38
CA CYS A 34 -7.86 -9.57 -3.87
C CYS A 34 -7.61 -10.59 -4.99
N GLU A 35 -8.48 -10.61 -5.98
CA GLU A 35 -8.38 -11.51 -7.14
C GLU A 35 -7.14 -11.24 -7.98
N TYR A 36 -6.74 -9.97 -8.12
CA TYR A 36 -5.58 -9.59 -8.90
C TYR A 36 -4.27 -10.03 -8.23
N VAL A 37 -4.10 -9.78 -6.92
CA VAL A 37 -2.86 -10.05 -6.18
C VAL A 37 -2.82 -11.45 -5.54
N GLY A 38 -3.95 -12.16 -5.55
CA GLY A 38 -4.07 -13.50 -4.95
C GLY A 38 -4.24 -13.47 -3.42
N ALA A 39 -4.83 -12.41 -2.87
CA ALA A 39 -5.15 -12.29 -1.45
C ALA A 39 -6.59 -12.69 -1.15
N LYS A 40 -6.90 -12.95 0.13
CA LYS A 40 -8.23 -13.37 0.57
C LYS A 40 -9.12 -12.20 1.01
N TYR A 41 -8.50 -11.14 1.53
CA TYR A 41 -9.18 -9.98 2.06
C TYR A 41 -8.48 -8.72 1.58
N ALA A 42 -9.22 -7.62 1.55
CA ALA A 42 -8.66 -6.31 1.31
C ALA A 42 -9.43 -5.28 2.14
N ALA A 43 -8.75 -4.21 2.53
CA ALA A 43 -9.33 -3.08 3.22
C ALA A 43 -8.74 -1.78 2.70
N SER A 44 -9.61 -0.91 2.19
CA SER A 44 -9.25 0.38 1.61
C SER A 44 -9.05 1.45 2.69
N PHE A 45 -8.05 2.29 2.48
CA PHE A 45 -7.69 3.43 3.33
C PHE A 45 -7.53 4.67 2.47
N PHE A 46 -7.62 5.85 3.10
CA PHE A 46 -7.42 7.11 2.39
C PHE A 46 -5.95 7.37 2.00
N SER A 47 -4.98 6.62 2.56
CA SER A 47 -3.58 6.61 2.09
C SER A 47 -2.84 5.36 2.58
N ALA A 48 -1.83 4.90 1.83
CA ALA A 48 -0.95 3.80 2.26
C ALA A 48 -0.15 4.16 3.52
N SER A 49 0.30 5.41 3.64
CA SER A 49 1.06 5.87 4.80
C SER A 49 0.24 5.80 6.09
N TYR A 50 -1.07 6.12 6.02
CA TYR A 50 -1.95 6.00 7.18
C TYR A 50 -2.26 4.54 7.52
N ALA A 51 -2.37 3.66 6.52
CA ALA A 51 -2.51 2.22 6.74
C ALA A 51 -1.28 1.66 7.47
N LEU A 52 -0.08 1.97 7.00
CA LEU A 52 1.18 1.60 7.66
C LEU A 52 1.29 2.20 9.07
N TYR A 53 0.96 3.48 9.26
CA TYR A 53 0.93 4.09 10.58
C TYR A 53 -0.02 3.34 11.54
N SER A 54 -1.20 2.94 11.07
CA SER A 54 -2.19 2.19 11.85
C SER A 54 -1.69 0.79 12.21
N ILE A 55 -1.02 0.10 11.28
CA ILE A 55 -0.37 -1.19 11.53
C ILE A 55 0.73 -1.04 12.59
N MET A 56 1.60 -0.03 12.46
CA MET A 56 2.71 0.21 13.39
C MET A 56 2.25 0.60 14.80
N ASN A 57 1.05 1.15 14.95
CA ASN A 57 0.41 1.47 16.24
C ASN A 57 -0.60 0.42 16.72
N SER A 58 -0.75 -0.69 16.00
CA SER A 58 -1.71 -1.73 16.35
C SER A 58 -1.36 -2.39 17.68
N LYS A 59 -2.40 -2.74 18.44
CA LYS A 59 -2.29 -3.59 19.65
C LYS A 59 -2.45 -5.09 19.34
N VAL A 60 -2.87 -5.40 18.12
CA VAL A 60 -3.16 -6.77 17.67
C VAL A 60 -1.99 -7.31 16.84
N ILE A 61 -1.37 -6.45 16.03
CA ILE A 61 -0.19 -6.78 15.24
C ILE A 61 1.04 -6.38 16.07
N GLN A 62 1.87 -7.37 16.40
CA GLN A 62 3.09 -7.10 17.15
C GLN A 62 4.14 -6.49 16.22
N THR A 63 4.42 -5.21 16.40
CA THR A 63 5.48 -4.51 15.65
C THR A 63 6.66 -4.19 16.56
N PRO A 64 7.91 -4.24 16.05
CA PRO A 64 9.08 -4.00 16.88
C PRO A 64 9.19 -2.53 17.30
N GLU A 65 9.96 -2.27 18.36
CA GLU A 65 10.31 -0.92 18.80
C GLU A 65 11.30 -0.22 17.85
N SER A 66 12.09 -1.01 17.11
CA SER A 66 13.07 -0.53 16.14
C SER A 66 12.85 -1.21 14.80
N VAL A 67 12.79 -0.41 13.73
CA VAL A 67 12.56 -0.85 12.36
C VAL A 67 13.78 -0.54 11.51
N SER A 68 14.18 -1.50 10.67
CA SER A 68 15.28 -1.28 9.71
C SER A 68 14.70 -0.95 8.35
N ILE A 69 15.08 0.19 7.76
CA ILE A 69 14.63 0.60 6.43
C ILE A 69 15.80 1.04 5.56
N PRO A 70 15.71 0.92 4.23
CA PRO A 70 16.69 1.49 3.32
C PRO A 70 16.89 2.99 3.55
N SER A 71 18.14 3.46 3.43
CA SER A 71 18.46 4.90 3.54
C SER A 71 17.93 5.72 2.36
N MET A 72 17.94 5.12 1.18
CA MET A 72 17.29 5.65 -0.02
C MET A 72 15.83 5.24 0.04
N ILE A 73 14.94 6.02 0.65
CA ILE A 73 13.50 5.71 0.75
C ILE A 73 12.67 7.00 0.77
N PRO A 74 11.41 7.02 0.27
CA PRO A 74 10.58 8.22 0.36
C PRO A 74 10.41 8.67 1.81
N ALA A 75 10.58 9.97 2.06
CA ALA A 75 10.58 10.55 3.41
C ALA A 75 9.30 10.30 4.22
N VAL A 76 8.20 9.91 3.56
CA VAL A 76 6.95 9.54 4.24
C VAL A 76 7.11 8.29 5.12
N VAL A 77 7.97 7.34 4.75
CA VAL A 77 8.22 6.11 5.53
C VAL A 77 8.97 6.40 6.84
N PRO A 78 10.11 7.13 6.88
CA PRO A 78 10.70 7.49 8.16
C PRO A 78 9.79 8.41 8.99
N ASN A 79 9.02 9.32 8.37
CA ASN A 79 8.09 10.17 9.11
C ASN A 79 7.00 9.35 9.82
N LEU A 80 6.34 8.41 9.13
CA LEU A 80 5.29 7.59 9.75
C LEU A 80 5.84 6.71 10.88
N LEU A 81 7.08 6.22 10.76
CA LEU A 81 7.72 5.43 11.81
C LEU A 81 8.03 6.27 13.04
N VAL A 82 8.51 7.50 12.86
CA VAL A 82 8.73 8.45 13.96
C VAL A 82 7.41 8.80 14.64
N ASP A 83 6.35 9.06 13.86
CA ASP A 83 5.02 9.38 14.38
C ASP A 83 4.39 8.18 15.13
N ALA A 84 4.73 6.95 14.74
CA ALA A 84 4.37 5.72 15.44
C ALA A 84 5.28 5.41 16.64
N GLY A 85 6.19 6.32 17.03
CA GLY A 85 7.09 6.17 18.18
C GLY A 85 8.22 5.16 17.97
N LYS A 86 8.50 4.76 16.72
CA LYS A 86 9.48 3.73 16.39
C LYS A 86 10.88 4.32 16.20
N LYS A 87 11.89 3.55 16.58
CA LYS A 87 13.30 3.85 16.29
C LYS A 87 13.65 3.38 14.89
N ILE A 88 14.44 4.17 14.16
CA ILE A 88 14.82 3.85 12.79
C ILE A 88 16.29 3.44 12.75
N LYS A 89 16.57 2.33 12.07
CA LYS A 89 17.91 1.92 11.68
C LYS A 89 18.00 1.95 10.15
N PHE A 90 18.76 2.88 9.60
CA PHE A 90 18.97 2.93 8.16
C PHE A 90 19.91 1.82 7.69
N THR A 91 19.57 1.18 6.58
CA THR A 91 20.37 0.15 5.90
C THR A 91 20.79 0.63 4.51
N SER A 92 21.85 0.01 3.98
CA SER A 92 22.27 0.21 2.59
C SER A 92 21.66 -0.88 1.73
N ASP A 93 20.44 -0.64 1.27
CA ASP A 93 19.74 -1.49 0.31
C ASP A 93 19.28 -0.59 -0.83
N VAL A 94 19.70 -0.90 -2.05
CA VAL A 94 19.30 -0.19 -3.27
C VAL A 94 18.48 -1.08 -4.20
N ASP A 95 18.43 -2.39 -3.92
CA ASP A 95 17.71 -3.36 -4.74
C ASP A 95 16.20 -3.23 -4.54
N TRP A 96 15.78 -2.68 -3.39
CA TRP A 96 14.36 -2.36 -3.13
C TRP A 96 13.78 -1.28 -4.07
N VAL A 97 14.60 -0.43 -4.72
CA VAL A 97 14.10 0.75 -5.43
C VAL A 97 13.16 0.34 -6.57
N GLY A 98 11.88 0.70 -6.43
CA GLY A 98 10.82 0.33 -7.39
C GLY A 98 10.15 -1.02 -7.10
N ASN A 99 10.58 -1.73 -6.07
CA ASN A 99 10.04 -3.01 -5.63
C ASN A 99 9.24 -2.89 -4.32
N SER A 100 8.56 -3.98 -3.95
CA SER A 100 8.09 -4.24 -2.59
C SER A 100 9.28 -4.48 -1.66
N TYR A 101 9.12 -4.18 -0.38
CA TYR A 101 10.09 -4.53 0.66
C TYR A 101 9.39 -4.85 1.98
N THR A 102 10.03 -5.70 2.78
CA THR A 102 9.56 -6.03 4.12
C THR A 102 9.86 -4.87 5.07
N LEU A 103 8.82 -4.18 5.54
CA LEU A 103 8.96 -3.10 6.51
C LEU A 103 9.23 -3.69 7.91
N THR A 104 8.48 -4.71 8.29
CA THR A 104 8.72 -5.53 9.47
C THR A 104 8.18 -6.94 9.26
N ASP A 105 8.39 -7.84 10.21
CA ASP A 105 7.91 -9.22 10.11
C ASP A 105 6.39 -9.24 9.89
N GLY A 106 5.96 -9.90 8.82
CA GLY A 106 4.56 -9.94 8.36
C GLY A 106 3.97 -8.63 7.83
N VAL A 107 4.77 -7.60 7.56
CA VAL A 107 4.30 -6.33 6.98
C VAL A 107 5.16 -5.92 5.78
N ILE A 108 4.55 -5.94 4.61
CA ILE A 108 5.17 -5.61 3.32
C ILE A 108 4.66 -4.25 2.85
N ASP A 109 5.57 -3.35 2.49
CA ASP A 109 5.24 -2.12 1.79
C ASP A 109 5.51 -2.30 0.29
N SER A 110 4.44 -2.33 -0.50
CA SER A 110 4.47 -2.43 -1.95
C SER A 110 3.98 -1.15 -2.62
N ALA A 111 4.21 0.01 -2.01
CA ALA A 111 3.71 1.28 -2.54
C ALA A 111 4.20 1.63 -3.95
N GLN A 112 5.26 1.01 -4.49
CA GLN A 112 5.78 1.28 -5.84
C GLN A 112 5.45 0.19 -6.87
N ARG A 113 4.88 -0.95 -6.44
CA ARG A 113 4.73 -2.14 -7.27
C ARG A 113 3.37 -2.79 -7.02
N LEU A 114 2.70 -3.17 -8.08
CA LEU A 114 1.44 -3.92 -8.03
C LEU A 114 1.46 -4.92 -9.18
N ASP A 115 1.65 -6.19 -8.84
CA ASP A 115 1.72 -7.27 -9.83
C ASP A 115 0.64 -8.32 -9.59
N ARG A 116 0.28 -9.03 -10.67
CA ARG A 116 -0.65 -10.16 -10.59
C ARG A 116 -0.06 -11.26 -9.71
N ASN A 117 -0.87 -11.80 -8.80
CA ASN A 117 -0.49 -12.82 -7.82
C ASN A 117 0.64 -12.39 -6.86
N GLN A 118 0.90 -11.09 -6.70
CA GLN A 118 2.03 -10.62 -5.89
C GLN A 118 1.95 -11.11 -4.44
N PHE A 119 0.80 -10.96 -3.78
CA PHE A 119 0.60 -11.46 -2.41
C PHE A 119 0.79 -12.98 -2.36
N ALA A 120 0.16 -13.73 -3.26
CA ALA A 120 0.28 -15.19 -3.31
C ALA A 120 1.72 -15.69 -3.53
N ASN A 121 2.60 -14.88 -4.12
CA ASN A 121 3.98 -15.24 -4.41
C ASN A 121 4.99 -14.74 -3.36
N GLU A 122 4.69 -13.62 -2.69
CA GLU A 122 5.64 -12.90 -1.82
C GLU A 122 5.26 -12.94 -0.33
N CYS A 123 4.06 -13.40 0.01
CA CYS A 123 3.52 -13.35 1.37
C CYS A 123 3.02 -14.70 1.87
N GLU A 124 3.06 -14.86 3.19
CA GLU A 124 2.32 -15.88 3.91
C GLU A 124 0.86 -15.44 4.13
N SER A 125 -0.01 -16.39 4.49
CA SER A 125 -1.46 -16.14 4.56
C SER A 125 -1.92 -15.12 5.61
N ASP A 126 -1.08 -14.81 6.58
CA ASP A 126 -1.30 -13.89 7.70
C ASP A 126 -0.47 -12.59 7.60
N ASP A 127 0.34 -12.45 6.55
CA ASP A 127 1.05 -11.21 6.25
C ASP A 127 0.08 -10.11 5.81
N LEU A 128 0.53 -8.87 5.93
CA LEU A 128 -0.15 -7.69 5.42
C LEU A 128 0.69 -7.04 4.32
N MET A 129 0.13 -6.88 3.13
CA MET A 129 0.77 -6.16 2.03
C MET A 129 0.04 -4.86 1.75
N VAL A 130 0.76 -3.74 1.80
CA VAL A 130 0.20 -2.40 1.59
C VAL A 130 0.53 -1.87 0.21
N PHE A 131 -0.50 -1.49 -0.54
CA PHE A 131 -0.35 -0.79 -1.81
C PHE A 131 -0.76 0.67 -1.68
N SER A 132 -0.09 1.54 -2.43
CA SER A 132 -0.42 2.96 -2.53
C SER A 132 -1.14 3.22 -3.84
N MET A 133 -2.19 4.05 -3.75
CA MET A 133 -2.96 4.53 -4.89
C MET A 133 -2.77 6.03 -5.09
N TYR A 134 -1.61 6.58 -4.69
CA TYR A 134 -1.27 7.98 -4.97
C TYR A 134 -1.20 8.21 -6.50
N PRO A 135 -1.45 9.42 -7.04
CA PRO A 135 -1.57 9.63 -8.49
C PRO A 135 -0.39 9.15 -9.37
N THR A 136 0.79 8.97 -8.79
CA THR A 136 1.99 8.51 -9.51
C THR A 136 2.23 7.00 -9.39
N LYS A 137 1.29 6.24 -8.83
CA LYS A 137 1.42 4.79 -8.61
C LYS A 137 0.86 3.99 -9.79
N PRO A 138 1.24 2.70 -9.93
CA PRO A 138 0.77 1.87 -11.05
C PRO A 138 -0.75 1.79 -11.17
N LEU A 139 -1.47 1.79 -10.04
CA LEU A 139 -2.91 1.96 -9.98
C LEU A 139 -3.22 3.28 -9.25
N PRO A 140 -3.48 4.37 -9.96
CA PRO A 140 -3.62 5.68 -9.34
C PRO A 140 -5.06 6.00 -8.92
N SER A 141 -5.19 6.81 -7.88
CA SER A 141 -6.41 7.51 -7.45
C SER A 141 -6.03 8.95 -7.06
N LEU A 142 -6.96 9.74 -6.50
CA LEU A 142 -6.64 11.08 -5.99
C LEU A 142 -5.72 10.99 -4.75
N ASP A 143 -6.11 10.13 -3.81
CA ASP A 143 -5.34 9.68 -2.66
C ASP A 143 -5.93 8.32 -2.25
N GLY A 144 -5.09 7.43 -1.73
CA GLY A 144 -5.55 6.10 -1.37
C GLY A 144 -4.45 5.13 -1.00
N GLY A 145 -4.87 4.09 -0.29
CA GLY A 145 -4.09 2.90 -0.04
C GLY A 145 -5.02 1.72 0.19
N ILE A 146 -4.48 0.52 0.05
CA ILE A 146 -5.22 -0.70 0.34
C ILE A 146 -4.26 -1.69 1.01
N VAL A 147 -4.78 -2.37 2.02
CA VAL A 147 -4.08 -3.48 2.69
C VAL A 147 -4.75 -4.76 2.24
N VAL A 148 -3.95 -5.74 1.83
CA VAL A 148 -4.40 -7.10 1.53
C VAL A 148 -3.75 -8.12 2.45
#